data_AF-A0A135LE27-F1
#
_entry.id   AF-A0A135LE27-F1
#
_cell.length_a   1.000
_cell.length_b   1.000
_cell.length_c   1.000
_cell.angle_alpha   90.00
_cell.angle_beta   90.00
_cell.angle_gamma   90.00
#
_symmetry.space_group_name_H-M   'P 1'
#
loop_
_entity.id
_entity.type
_entity.pdbx_description
1 polymer ?
#
loop_
_entity_poly.entity_id
_entity_poly.type
_entity_poly.pdbx_seq_one_letter_code
_entity_poly.pdbx_strand_id
1 'polypeptide(L)'
;MSDLPNYKLSQEQIDHFMRYGYVRLPECFSREKATEWAGDVWTRLGVSPTDKSTWTTEVTHMSDTKEEPVRTFAPKAWAAICELLGGEDRIATDSATWNDALIVNLGSAETEGTWPHPADLPGWHVDGDFFIHFLDSPEQALLVIPLFTDIEDRAGGTMICPEGMKYVAQHLFNHPEGVTPYMYPRDQQPVGNPGDTPFYSDIMKKCSDFHQMTGKVGDVVLLHPLMLHSISVNSLRNPRVITNPPVALKQPFKFDRDDPSKYSLVEKKTLEMLGRDRLSGWKIKGKRGFVLPQRLKDKGRSSESEVERLMNITGQTMPA
;
A
#
# COMPACT_ATOMS: atom_id res chain seq x y z
N MET A 1 -22.30 21.06 2.32
CA MET A 1 -20.97 20.85 1.72
C MET A 1 -20.00 21.41 2.74
N SER A 2 -19.43 20.55 3.59
CA SER A 2 -18.42 20.98 4.56
C SER A 2 -17.16 21.31 3.78
N ASP A 3 -16.71 22.56 3.83
CA ASP A 3 -15.44 22.98 3.26
C ASP A 3 -14.35 22.04 3.79
N LEU A 4 -13.78 21.22 2.88
CA LEU A 4 -12.62 20.41 3.21
C LEU A 4 -11.53 21.37 3.73
N PRO A 5 -10.82 21.05 4.82
CA PRO A 5 -9.65 21.81 5.21
C PRO A 5 -8.76 22.00 3.98
N ASN A 6 -8.41 23.25 3.70
CA ASN A 6 -7.57 23.68 2.57
C ASN A 6 -6.11 23.28 2.84
N TYR A 7 -5.88 21.99 3.05
CA TYR A 7 -4.56 21.43 3.21
C TYR A 7 -3.91 21.29 1.84
N LYS A 8 -2.63 21.67 1.78
CA LYS A 8 -1.75 21.42 0.66
C LYS A 8 -0.43 20.89 1.21
N LEU A 9 0.20 20.01 0.47
CA LEU A 9 1.54 19.55 0.78
C LEU A 9 2.49 20.76 0.77
N SER A 10 3.33 20.85 1.80
CA SER A 10 4.43 21.82 1.78
C SER A 10 5.46 21.40 0.74
N GLN A 11 6.30 22.34 0.29
CA GLN A 11 7.40 22.01 -0.62
C GLN A 11 8.33 20.95 -0.02
N GLU A 12 8.59 20.98 1.29
CA GLU A 12 9.40 19.97 1.99
C GLU A 12 8.76 18.58 1.92
N GLN A 13 7.44 18.48 2.04
CA GLN A 13 6.72 17.21 1.92
C GLN A 13 6.74 16.68 0.49
N ILE A 14 6.62 17.57 -0.51
CA ILE A 14 6.77 17.23 -1.92
C ILE A 14 8.19 16.74 -2.19
N ASP A 15 9.20 17.46 -1.74
CA ASP A 15 10.61 17.10 -1.93
C ASP A 15 10.94 15.77 -1.24
N HIS A 16 10.36 15.52 -0.06
CA HIS A 16 10.47 14.24 0.64
C HIS A 16 9.84 13.10 -0.16
N PHE A 17 8.63 13.30 -0.68
CA PHE A 17 7.96 12.32 -1.54
C PHE A 17 8.78 12.07 -2.82
N MET A 18 9.28 13.12 -3.46
CA MET A 18 10.11 12.99 -4.66
C MET A 18 11.43 12.29 -4.35
N ARG A 19 12.03 12.49 -3.16
CA ARG A 19 13.25 11.78 -2.78
C ARG A 19 13.00 10.31 -2.47
N TYR A 20 12.07 10.02 -1.56
CA TYR A 20 11.91 8.70 -0.97
C TYR A 20 10.68 7.93 -1.45
N GLY A 21 9.79 8.52 -2.25
CA GLY A 21 8.54 7.90 -2.68
C GLY A 21 7.49 7.76 -1.59
N TYR A 22 7.63 8.45 -0.45
CA TYR A 22 6.60 8.47 0.59
C TYR A 22 6.54 9.81 1.32
N VAL A 23 5.42 10.06 1.99
CA VAL A 23 5.22 11.21 2.88
C VAL A 23 4.38 10.79 4.08
N ARG A 24 4.79 11.19 5.28
CA ARG A 24 3.97 11.08 6.50
C ARG A 24 3.23 12.39 6.75
N LEU A 25 1.93 12.29 6.97
CA LEU A 25 1.05 13.38 7.29
C LEU A 25 0.63 13.25 8.76
N PRO A 26 1.08 14.13 9.65
CA PRO A 26 0.71 14.05 11.05
C PRO A 26 -0.76 14.46 11.26
N GLU A 27 -1.41 13.89 12.27
CA GLU A 27 -2.72 14.37 12.76
C GLU A 27 -3.80 14.50 11.66
N CYS A 28 -3.92 13.49 10.79
CA CYS A 28 -4.97 13.41 9.78
C CYS A 28 -6.35 13.08 10.35
N PHE A 29 -6.40 12.43 11.51
CA PHE A 29 -7.60 12.19 12.33
C PHE A 29 -7.23 12.20 13.82
N SER A 30 -8.22 12.38 14.70
CA SER A 30 -7.97 12.50 16.14
C SER A 30 -7.81 11.15 16.83
N ARG A 31 -7.24 11.15 18.05
CA ARG A 31 -7.14 9.95 18.90
C ARG A 31 -8.52 9.43 19.31
N GLU A 32 -9.49 10.33 19.51
CA GLU A 32 -10.88 9.99 19.80
C GLU A 32 -11.50 9.25 18.60
N LYS A 33 -11.30 9.76 17.37
CA LYS A 33 -11.77 9.10 16.15
C LYS A 33 -11.10 7.73 15.97
N ALA A 34 -9.80 7.62 16.25
CA ALA A 34 -9.10 6.35 16.23
C ALA A 34 -9.68 5.34 17.24
N THR A 35 -10.06 5.81 18.43
CA THR A 35 -10.66 4.98 19.49
C THR A 35 -12.08 4.52 19.11
N GLU A 36 -12.89 5.41 18.53
CA GLU A 36 -14.21 5.05 17.98
C GLU A 36 -14.08 4.02 16.83
N TRP A 37 -13.07 4.18 15.98
CA TRP A 37 -12.88 3.36 14.80
C TRP A 37 -12.26 1.99 15.10
N ALA A 38 -11.25 1.92 15.97
CA ALA A 38 -10.47 0.71 16.21
C ALA A 38 -10.50 0.21 17.67
N GLY A 39 -11.27 0.85 18.56
CA GLY A 39 -11.31 0.48 19.99
C GLY A 39 -11.93 -0.88 20.28
N ASP A 40 -12.75 -1.41 19.36
CA ASP A 40 -13.34 -2.75 19.47
C ASP A 40 -12.41 -3.90 19.04
N VAL A 41 -11.16 -3.57 18.65
CA VAL A 41 -10.16 -4.53 18.16
C VAL A 41 -9.94 -5.69 19.15
N TRP A 42 -9.90 -5.41 20.45
CA TRP A 42 -9.67 -6.41 21.49
C TRP A 42 -10.83 -7.40 21.60
N THR A 43 -12.07 -6.90 21.52
CA THR A 43 -13.28 -7.72 21.49
C THR A 43 -13.32 -8.60 20.25
N ARG A 44 -13.00 -8.03 19.08
CA ARG A 44 -12.98 -8.76 17.80
C ARG A 44 -11.87 -9.82 17.74
N LEU A 45 -10.72 -9.57 18.36
CA LEU A 45 -9.62 -10.53 18.48
C LEU A 45 -9.87 -11.58 19.58
N GLY A 46 -10.69 -11.27 20.57
CA GLY A 46 -10.89 -12.14 21.74
C GLY A 46 -9.67 -12.21 22.67
N VAL A 47 -8.84 -11.17 22.70
CA VAL A 47 -7.61 -11.11 23.50
C VAL A 47 -7.58 -9.86 24.39
N SER A 48 -6.75 -9.88 25.44
CA SER A 48 -6.62 -8.76 26.38
C SER A 48 -5.71 -7.66 25.83
N PRO A 49 -6.03 -6.37 26.00
CA PRO A 49 -5.13 -5.27 25.61
C PRO A 49 -3.84 -5.20 26.43
N THR A 50 -3.82 -5.80 27.63
CA THR A 50 -2.73 -5.63 28.61
C THR A 50 -2.09 -6.94 29.06
N ASP A 51 -2.72 -8.08 28.77
CA ASP A 51 -2.16 -9.40 29.07
C ASP A 51 -1.58 -10.04 27.79
N LYS A 52 -0.27 -9.83 27.61
CA LYS A 52 0.52 -10.37 26.50
C LYS A 52 0.48 -11.90 26.39
N SER A 53 0.08 -12.64 27.43
CA SER A 53 -0.03 -14.10 27.37
C SER A 53 -1.23 -14.57 26.52
N THR A 54 -2.21 -13.68 26.32
CA THR A 54 -3.37 -13.93 25.45
C THR A 54 -3.07 -13.72 23.97
N TRP A 55 -1.91 -13.15 23.62
CA TRP A 55 -1.54 -12.82 22.25
C TRP A 55 -0.87 -14.02 21.57
N THR A 56 -1.67 -14.94 21.05
CA THR A 56 -1.20 -16.19 20.42
C THR A 56 -0.96 -16.08 18.91
N THR A 57 -1.39 -14.98 18.29
CA THR A 57 -1.24 -14.72 16.85
C THR A 57 -0.48 -13.41 16.67
N GLU A 58 0.65 -13.46 15.96
CA GLU A 58 1.50 -12.28 15.75
C GLU A 58 0.81 -11.22 14.89
N VAL A 59 0.32 -11.61 13.71
CA VAL A 59 -0.37 -10.72 12.77
C VAL A 59 -1.75 -11.25 12.42
N THR A 60 -2.76 -10.40 12.57
CA THR A 60 -4.15 -10.70 12.20
C THR A 60 -4.65 -9.68 11.18
N HIS A 61 -5.15 -10.17 10.05
CA HIS A 61 -5.95 -9.38 9.10
C HIS A 61 -7.42 -9.58 9.45
N MET A 62 -8.11 -8.49 9.78
CA MET A 62 -9.50 -8.53 10.24
C MET A 62 -10.46 -8.26 9.08
N SER A 63 -11.63 -8.91 9.09
CA SER A 63 -12.75 -8.52 8.24
C SER A 63 -13.32 -7.18 8.69
N ASP A 64 -13.83 -6.39 7.77
CA ASP A 64 -14.48 -5.12 8.02
C ASP A 64 -15.92 -5.27 8.52
N THR A 65 -16.39 -4.21 9.18
CA THR A 65 -17.73 -4.07 9.76
C THR A 65 -18.34 -2.69 9.50
N LYS A 66 -17.52 -1.71 9.14
CA LYS A 66 -17.92 -0.32 8.89
C LYS A 66 -17.02 0.34 7.84
N GLU A 67 -17.57 1.37 7.21
CA GLU A 67 -16.89 2.15 6.20
C GLU A 67 -17.26 3.64 6.29
N GLU A 68 -16.33 4.52 5.90
CA GLU A 68 -16.54 5.96 5.88
C GLU A 68 -15.75 6.60 4.72
N PRO A 69 -16.33 7.58 4.00
CA PRO A 69 -15.58 8.35 3.01
C PRO A 69 -14.32 8.99 3.59
N VAL A 70 -13.18 8.85 2.90
CA VAL A 70 -11.88 9.40 3.37
C VAL A 70 -11.96 10.92 3.55
N ARG A 71 -12.73 11.59 2.69
CA ARG A 71 -12.99 13.03 2.75
C ARG A 71 -13.60 13.51 4.08
N THR A 72 -14.34 12.64 4.80
CA THR A 72 -14.89 12.97 6.12
C THR A 72 -14.05 12.37 7.24
N PHE A 73 -13.52 11.16 7.03
CA PHE A 73 -12.73 10.46 8.03
C PHE A 73 -11.38 11.13 8.29
N ALA A 74 -10.63 11.46 7.23
CA ALA A 74 -9.29 12.03 7.27
C ALA A 74 -9.11 13.07 6.14
N PRO A 75 -9.79 14.22 6.23
CA PRO A 75 -9.84 15.19 5.13
C PRO A 75 -8.46 15.73 4.72
N LYS A 76 -7.52 15.86 5.66
CA LYS A 76 -6.12 16.22 5.39
C LYS A 76 -5.43 15.19 4.49
N ALA A 77 -5.64 13.89 4.77
CA ALA A 77 -5.08 12.81 3.96
C ALA A 77 -5.72 12.79 2.56
N TRP A 78 -7.04 13.01 2.48
CA TRP A 78 -7.75 13.10 1.20
C TRP A 78 -7.19 14.21 0.29
N ALA A 79 -6.99 15.42 0.83
CA ALA A 79 -6.40 16.52 0.09
C ALA A 79 -5.00 16.18 -0.46
N ALA A 80 -4.16 15.53 0.36
CA ALA A 80 -2.83 15.09 -0.06
C ALA A 80 -2.86 13.99 -1.13
N ILE A 81 -3.77 13.02 -1.01
CA ILE A 81 -3.99 11.98 -2.03
C ILE A 81 -4.35 12.64 -3.38
N CYS A 82 -5.30 13.58 -3.37
CA CYS A 82 -5.69 14.34 -4.56
C CYS A 82 -4.51 15.10 -5.18
N GLU A 83 -3.69 15.76 -4.35
CA GLU A 83 -2.52 16.50 -4.83
C GLU A 83 -1.45 15.58 -5.44
N LEU A 84 -1.11 14.46 -4.78
CA LEU A 84 -0.13 13.48 -5.27
C LEU A 84 -0.55 12.85 -6.61
N LEU A 85 -1.86 12.64 -6.81
CA LEU A 85 -2.42 11.99 -7.99
C LEU A 85 -2.86 12.97 -9.10
N GLY A 86 -2.76 14.27 -8.85
CA GLY A 86 -3.01 15.31 -9.85
C GLY A 86 -4.48 15.69 -10.04
N GLY A 87 -5.30 15.50 -9.01
CA GLY A 87 -6.70 15.94 -8.95
C GLY A 87 -7.65 14.86 -8.45
N GLU A 88 -8.68 15.28 -7.70
CA GLU A 88 -9.76 14.41 -7.21
C GLU A 88 -10.53 13.75 -8.36
N ASP A 89 -10.67 14.45 -9.49
CA ASP A 89 -11.36 13.97 -10.68
C ASP A 89 -10.74 12.69 -11.27
N ARG A 90 -9.46 12.43 -10.98
CA ARG A 90 -8.71 11.26 -11.45
C ARG A 90 -8.89 10.01 -10.59
N ILE A 91 -9.33 10.14 -9.34
CA ILE A 91 -9.39 9.04 -8.36
C ILE A 91 -10.67 8.23 -8.56
N ALA A 92 -10.57 6.91 -8.55
CA ALA A 92 -11.74 6.03 -8.64
C ALA A 92 -12.65 6.19 -7.41
N THR A 93 -13.97 6.22 -7.62
CA THR A 93 -14.95 6.46 -6.55
C THR A 93 -14.88 5.40 -5.45
N ASP A 94 -14.68 4.13 -5.82
CA ASP A 94 -14.63 3.00 -4.89
C ASP A 94 -13.39 3.03 -3.97
N SER A 95 -12.38 3.83 -4.34
CA SER A 95 -11.17 4.07 -3.55
C SER A 95 -11.25 5.30 -2.66
N ALA A 96 -12.40 5.99 -2.63
CA ALA A 96 -12.63 7.18 -1.81
C ALA A 96 -13.23 6.87 -0.43
N THR A 97 -13.22 5.59 -0.01
CA THR A 97 -13.77 5.10 1.24
C THR A 97 -12.73 4.25 1.98
N TRP A 98 -12.63 4.44 3.30
CA TRP A 98 -11.87 3.53 4.17
C TRP A 98 -12.82 2.65 4.96
N ASN A 99 -12.41 1.40 5.17
CA ASN A 99 -13.09 0.46 6.06
C ASN A 99 -12.19 0.11 7.25
N ASP A 100 -12.72 -0.65 8.20
CA ASP A 100 -12.01 -1.15 9.37
C ASP A 100 -11.52 -2.61 9.22
N ALA A 101 -11.11 -2.98 8.01
CA ALA A 101 -10.33 -4.20 7.77
C ALA A 101 -8.91 -4.01 8.34
N LEU A 102 -8.80 -4.00 9.67
CA LEU A 102 -7.57 -3.67 10.39
C LEU A 102 -6.52 -4.77 10.24
N ILE A 103 -5.26 -4.34 10.20
CA ILE A 103 -4.07 -5.19 10.24
C ILE A 103 -3.40 -4.99 11.59
N VAL A 104 -3.59 -5.95 12.48
CA VAL A 104 -3.06 -5.92 13.85
C VAL A 104 -1.78 -6.73 13.90
N ASN A 105 -0.70 -6.14 14.41
CA ASN A 105 0.52 -6.85 14.77
C ASN A 105 0.78 -6.68 16.27
N LEU A 106 0.75 -7.78 17.01
CA LEU A 106 0.99 -7.86 18.45
C LEU A 106 2.41 -8.34 18.80
N GLY A 107 3.20 -8.70 17.78
CA GLY A 107 4.47 -9.40 17.93
C GLY A 107 4.30 -10.81 18.48
N SER A 108 5.42 -11.51 18.61
CA SER A 108 5.48 -12.88 19.14
C SER A 108 6.55 -12.98 20.22
N ALA A 109 6.42 -13.94 21.12
CA ALA A 109 7.41 -14.13 22.18
C ALA A 109 8.79 -14.52 21.62
N GLU A 110 8.79 -15.18 20.47
CA GLU A 110 9.97 -15.65 19.73
C GLU A 110 10.77 -14.50 19.12
N THR A 111 10.09 -13.42 18.73
CA THR A 111 10.71 -12.27 18.06
C THR A 111 10.90 -11.06 18.99
N GLU A 112 10.41 -11.13 20.23
CA GLU A 112 10.59 -10.09 21.24
C GLU A 112 12.09 -9.83 21.49
N GLY A 113 12.49 -8.56 21.43
CA GLY A 113 13.89 -8.14 21.55
C GLY A 113 14.80 -8.43 20.35
N THR A 114 14.29 -9.10 19.30
CA THR A 114 15.07 -9.33 18.07
C THR A 114 14.97 -8.14 17.11
N TRP A 115 15.98 -7.92 16.28
CA TRP A 115 15.94 -6.91 15.22
C TRP A 115 16.75 -7.39 14.01
N PRO A 116 16.15 -8.20 13.13
CA PRO A 116 16.85 -8.69 11.95
C PRO A 116 17.20 -7.52 11.03
N HIS A 117 18.21 -7.72 10.18
CA HIS A 117 18.52 -6.74 9.15
C HIS A 117 17.29 -6.61 8.22
N PRO A 118 16.83 -5.39 7.86
CA PRO A 118 15.61 -5.21 7.07
C PRO A 118 15.56 -6.00 5.75
N ALA A 119 16.70 -6.15 5.08
CA ALA A 119 16.81 -6.94 3.85
C ALA A 119 16.48 -8.44 4.03
N ASP A 120 16.60 -8.97 5.26
CA ASP A 120 16.33 -10.36 5.60
C ASP A 120 14.88 -10.60 6.03
N LEU A 121 14.06 -9.55 6.10
CA LEU A 121 12.63 -9.70 6.37
C LEU A 121 11.96 -10.50 5.24
N PRO A 122 11.05 -11.43 5.56
CA PRO A 122 10.34 -12.20 4.55
C PRO A 122 9.20 -11.38 3.93
N GLY A 123 8.73 -11.79 2.75
CA GLY A 123 7.49 -11.24 2.19
C GLY A 123 7.60 -9.81 1.66
N TRP A 124 8.78 -9.38 1.23
CA TRP A 124 8.92 -8.15 0.44
C TRP A 124 8.09 -8.22 -0.84
N HIS A 125 7.30 -7.19 -1.10
CA HIS A 125 6.43 -7.09 -2.28
C HIS A 125 6.08 -5.63 -2.61
N VAL A 126 5.39 -5.44 -3.74
CA VAL A 126 4.52 -4.26 -3.97
C VAL A 126 3.07 -4.72 -3.98
N ASP A 127 2.14 -3.84 -3.60
CA ASP A 127 0.72 -4.18 -3.54
C ASP A 127 0.12 -4.41 -4.93
N GLY A 128 -0.92 -5.25 -5.00
CA GLY A 128 -1.65 -5.56 -6.23
C GLY A 128 -1.74 -7.06 -6.53
N ASP A 129 -2.15 -7.88 -5.56
CA ASP A 129 -2.29 -9.34 -5.73
C ASP A 129 -3.47 -9.77 -6.62
N PHE A 130 -4.27 -8.79 -7.08
CA PHE A 130 -5.55 -9.01 -7.74
C PHE A 130 -5.59 -8.57 -9.22
N PHE A 131 -4.48 -8.14 -9.81
CA PHE A 131 -4.43 -7.72 -11.22
C PHE A 131 -3.09 -8.00 -11.91
N ILE A 132 -3.10 -7.99 -13.24
CA ILE A 132 -1.88 -8.03 -14.06
C ILE A 132 -1.22 -6.65 -14.05
N HIS A 133 0.02 -6.61 -13.59
CA HIS A 133 0.77 -5.38 -13.40
C HIS A 133 1.30 -4.83 -14.73
N PHE A 134 1.17 -3.52 -14.86
CA PHE A 134 1.85 -2.70 -15.85
C PHE A 134 2.44 -1.47 -15.18
N LEU A 135 3.40 -0.82 -15.83
CA LEU A 135 3.97 0.43 -15.33
C LEU A 135 2.90 1.52 -15.13
N ASP A 136 1.83 1.50 -15.93
CA ASP A 136 0.75 2.48 -15.92
C ASP A 136 -0.53 2.00 -15.20
N SER A 137 -0.45 0.90 -14.43
CA SER A 137 -1.59 0.32 -13.74
C SER A 137 -2.38 1.33 -12.90
N PRO A 138 -3.68 1.55 -13.17
CA PRO A 138 -4.54 2.40 -12.35
C PRO A 138 -5.03 1.73 -11.06
N GLU A 139 -4.93 0.39 -10.96
CA GLU A 139 -5.58 -0.39 -9.90
C GLU A 139 -4.94 -0.16 -8.52
N GLN A 140 -3.66 0.23 -8.49
CA GLN A 140 -2.91 0.61 -7.29
C GLN A 140 -2.10 1.88 -7.60
N ALA A 141 -2.61 3.04 -7.18
CA ALA A 141 -2.03 4.35 -7.48
C ALA A 141 -1.33 4.99 -6.27
N LEU A 142 -1.74 4.64 -5.05
CA LEU A 142 -1.02 4.91 -3.80
C LEU A 142 -1.25 3.76 -2.82
N LEU A 143 -0.25 3.52 -1.97
CA LEU A 143 -0.43 2.77 -0.73
C LEU A 143 -0.65 3.76 0.41
N VAL A 144 -1.63 3.49 1.26
CA VAL A 144 -2.01 4.37 2.38
C VAL A 144 -1.89 3.60 3.68
N ILE A 145 -1.29 4.19 4.72
CA ILE A 145 -1.16 3.57 6.05
C ILE A 145 -1.66 4.54 7.11
N PRO A 146 -2.96 4.50 7.48
CA PRO A 146 -3.48 5.19 8.65
C PRO A 146 -3.03 4.49 9.94
N LEU A 147 -2.52 5.26 10.91
CA LEU A 147 -2.03 4.73 12.19
C LEU A 147 -3.11 4.84 13.28
N PHE A 148 -3.61 3.70 13.76
CA PHE A 148 -4.61 3.64 14.86
C PHE A 148 -3.98 3.44 16.24
N THR A 149 -2.69 3.14 16.29
CA THR A 149 -1.87 3.17 17.51
C THR A 149 -0.60 3.97 17.26
N ASP A 150 0.04 4.41 18.34
CA ASP A 150 1.42 4.93 18.25
C ASP A 150 2.34 3.78 17.82
N ILE A 151 3.19 4.02 16.82
CA ILE A 151 4.18 3.06 16.34
C ILE A 151 5.57 3.63 16.60
N GLU A 152 6.21 3.09 17.63
CA GLU A 152 7.59 3.41 17.98
C GLU A 152 8.59 2.67 17.08
N ASP A 153 9.85 3.10 17.12
CA ASP A 153 10.95 2.33 16.52
C ASP A 153 10.91 0.88 17.03
N ARG A 154 11.02 -0.08 16.11
CA ARG A 154 10.97 -1.52 16.36
C ARG A 154 9.63 -2.07 16.86
N ALA A 155 8.56 -1.28 16.84
CA ALA A 155 7.21 -1.71 17.23
C ALA A 155 6.37 -2.29 16.07
N GLY A 156 7.03 -2.88 15.05
CA GLY A 156 6.33 -3.56 13.96
C GLY A 156 5.67 -2.66 12.92
N GLY A 157 6.07 -1.39 12.82
CA GLY A 157 5.70 -0.52 11.70
C GLY A 157 6.14 -1.11 10.37
N THR A 158 5.39 -0.87 9.29
CA THR A 158 5.72 -1.38 7.95
C THR A 158 7.15 -1.00 7.57
N MET A 159 7.96 -1.96 7.14
CA MET A 159 9.31 -1.71 6.64
C MET A 159 9.23 -1.41 5.14
N ILE A 160 9.91 -0.37 4.67
CA ILE A 160 9.90 0.04 3.26
C ILE A 160 11.32 0.15 2.71
N CYS A 161 11.44 0.05 1.39
CA CYS A 161 12.71 0.21 0.68
C CYS A 161 12.55 1.15 -0.52
N PRO A 162 12.79 2.46 -0.34
CA PRO A 162 12.73 3.45 -1.42
C PRO A 162 13.65 3.12 -2.61
N GLU A 163 14.86 2.65 -2.33
CA GLU A 163 15.84 2.26 -3.36
C GLU A 163 15.35 1.14 -4.27
N GLY A 164 14.49 0.26 -3.76
CA GLY A 164 13.97 -0.89 -4.48
C GLY A 164 13.06 -0.49 -5.65
N MET A 165 12.35 0.63 -5.53
CA MET A 165 11.28 1.02 -6.47
C MET A 165 11.76 1.15 -7.90
N LYS A 166 12.99 1.64 -8.11
CA LYS A 166 13.58 1.80 -9.46
C LYS A 166 13.72 0.47 -10.20
N TYR A 167 13.97 -0.63 -9.47
CA TYR A 167 14.09 -1.95 -10.08
C TYR A 167 12.71 -2.47 -10.51
N VAL A 168 11.66 -2.22 -9.73
CA VAL A 168 10.27 -2.55 -10.08
C VAL A 168 9.82 -1.71 -11.29
N ALA A 169 10.04 -0.39 -11.25
CA ALA A 169 9.71 0.49 -12.36
C ALA A 169 10.42 0.06 -13.66
N GLN A 170 11.72 -0.24 -13.60
CA GLN A 170 12.50 -0.70 -14.74
C GLN A 170 12.01 -2.06 -15.25
N HIS A 171 11.63 -2.97 -14.36
CA HIS A 171 11.06 -4.26 -14.72
C HIS A 171 9.74 -4.09 -15.47
N LEU A 172 8.80 -3.30 -14.93
CA LEU A 172 7.51 -3.04 -15.57
C LEU A 172 7.65 -2.28 -16.90
N PHE A 173 8.60 -1.36 -17.00
CA PHE A 173 8.92 -0.65 -18.24
C PHE A 173 9.38 -1.61 -19.35
N ASN A 174 10.20 -2.61 -18.99
CA ASN A 174 10.77 -3.59 -19.91
C ASN A 174 9.80 -4.71 -20.31
N HIS A 175 8.70 -4.88 -19.57
CA HIS A 175 7.66 -5.87 -19.84
C HIS A 175 6.32 -5.18 -20.17
N PRO A 176 6.22 -4.45 -21.29
CA PRO A 176 4.98 -3.77 -21.68
C PRO A 176 3.84 -4.75 -21.96
N GLU A 177 4.15 -6.03 -22.20
CA GLU A 177 3.19 -7.12 -22.22
C GLU A 177 2.63 -7.48 -20.84
N GLY A 178 3.03 -6.82 -19.74
CA GLY A 178 2.51 -7.00 -18.39
C GLY A 178 3.05 -8.24 -17.66
N VAL A 179 3.03 -8.19 -16.33
CA VAL A 179 3.56 -9.24 -15.45
C VAL A 179 2.52 -9.67 -14.42
N THR A 180 2.66 -10.88 -13.90
CA THR A 180 1.81 -11.40 -12.81
C THR A 180 2.03 -10.61 -11.52
N PRO A 181 1.16 -10.72 -10.50
CA PRO A 181 1.40 -10.11 -9.18
C PRO A 181 2.75 -10.45 -8.52
N TYR A 182 3.37 -11.56 -8.94
CA TYR A 182 4.65 -12.02 -8.44
C TYR A 182 5.82 -11.65 -9.37
N MET A 183 5.62 -10.68 -10.27
CA MET A 183 6.62 -10.12 -11.18
C MET A 183 7.20 -11.13 -12.19
N TYR A 184 6.44 -12.17 -12.51
CA TYR A 184 6.76 -13.05 -13.64
C TYR A 184 6.19 -12.50 -14.94
N PRO A 185 6.96 -12.48 -16.04
CA PRO A 185 6.43 -12.30 -17.39
C PRO A 185 5.33 -13.31 -17.69
N ARG A 186 4.30 -12.90 -18.44
CA ARG A 186 3.10 -13.72 -18.65
C ARG A 186 3.32 -15.02 -19.42
N ASP A 187 4.40 -15.11 -20.18
CA ASP A 187 4.80 -16.30 -20.92
C ASP A 187 5.66 -17.26 -20.09
N GLN A 188 5.96 -16.92 -18.83
CA GLN A 188 6.75 -17.74 -17.92
C GLN A 188 5.87 -18.29 -16.80
N GLN A 189 6.02 -19.58 -16.51
CA GLN A 189 5.40 -20.18 -15.34
C GLN A 189 6.36 -20.12 -14.15
N PRO A 190 5.87 -19.75 -12.94
CA PRO A 190 6.66 -19.84 -11.73
C PRO A 190 7.02 -21.31 -11.47
N VAL A 191 8.25 -21.55 -11.00
CA VAL A 191 8.63 -22.86 -10.48
C VAL A 191 8.17 -22.94 -9.03
N GLY A 192 7.23 -23.83 -8.72
CA GLY A 192 6.72 -24.00 -7.36
C GLY A 192 5.63 -23.00 -6.98
N ASN A 193 5.62 -22.52 -5.73
CA ASN A 193 4.66 -21.53 -5.27
C ASN A 193 4.98 -20.17 -5.92
N PRO A 194 4.05 -19.54 -6.66
CA PRO A 194 4.28 -18.23 -7.27
C PRO A 194 4.75 -17.15 -6.26
N GLY A 195 4.35 -17.27 -4.99
CA GLY A 195 4.78 -16.39 -3.90
C GLY A 195 6.26 -16.46 -3.56
N ASP A 196 6.96 -17.52 -3.96
CA ASP A 196 8.39 -17.74 -3.66
C ASP A 196 9.31 -17.12 -4.74
N THR A 197 8.80 -16.13 -5.48
CA THR A 197 9.58 -15.42 -6.51
C THR A 197 10.87 -14.83 -5.93
N PRO A 198 12.05 -15.07 -6.55
CA PRO A 198 13.29 -14.45 -6.09
C PRO A 198 13.34 -12.96 -6.43
N PHE A 199 12.41 -12.43 -7.23
CA PHE A 199 12.45 -11.07 -7.75
C PHE A 199 12.67 -10.02 -6.65
N TYR A 200 11.85 -10.03 -5.61
CA TYR A 200 11.95 -9.05 -4.53
C TYR A 200 13.17 -9.30 -3.64
N SER A 201 13.47 -10.56 -3.29
CA SER A 201 14.62 -10.88 -2.44
C SER A 201 15.95 -10.54 -3.11
N ASP A 202 16.06 -10.71 -4.43
CA ASP A 202 17.24 -10.31 -5.20
C ASP A 202 17.40 -8.79 -5.34
N ILE A 203 16.29 -8.04 -5.28
CA ILE A 203 16.34 -6.58 -5.16
C ILE A 203 16.85 -6.18 -3.77
N MET A 204 16.32 -6.79 -2.70
CA MET A 204 16.69 -6.45 -1.32
C MET A 204 18.20 -6.65 -1.04
N LYS A 205 18.83 -7.66 -1.65
CA LYS A 205 20.29 -7.87 -1.57
C LYS A 205 21.12 -6.71 -2.14
N LYS A 206 20.52 -5.81 -2.92
CA LYS A 206 21.17 -4.65 -3.58
C LYS A 206 20.83 -3.33 -2.91
N CYS A 207 19.99 -3.34 -1.87
CA CYS A 207 19.48 -2.16 -1.22
C CYS A 207 20.07 -2.00 0.18
N SER A 208 20.21 -0.75 0.60
CA SER A 208 20.71 -0.38 1.94
C SER A 208 19.84 0.67 2.62
N ASP A 209 18.98 1.36 1.88
CA ASP A 209 18.08 2.37 2.42
C ASP A 209 16.72 1.75 2.81
N PHE A 210 16.53 1.58 4.12
CA PHE A 210 15.34 0.96 4.72
C PHE A 210 14.75 1.88 5.79
N HIS A 211 13.43 2.03 5.77
CA HIS A 211 12.73 2.91 6.71
C HIS A 211 11.56 2.17 7.34
N GLN A 212 11.42 2.28 8.66
CA GLN A 212 10.24 1.79 9.35
C GLN A 212 9.18 2.91 9.43
N MET A 213 7.94 2.58 9.06
CA MET A 213 6.81 3.51 9.13
C MET A 213 6.35 3.67 10.58
N THR A 214 7.06 4.53 11.30
CA THR A 214 6.78 4.95 12.68
C THR A 214 5.96 6.24 12.69
N GLY A 215 5.25 6.49 13.78
CA GLY A 215 4.41 7.67 13.91
C GLY A 215 3.50 7.62 15.13
N LYS A 216 2.61 8.60 15.21
CA LYS A 216 1.61 8.71 16.26
C LYS A 216 0.24 8.32 15.72
N VAL A 217 -0.67 7.92 16.62
CA VAL A 217 -2.07 7.71 16.23
C VAL A 217 -2.60 8.95 15.50
N GLY A 218 -3.39 8.75 14.47
CA GLY A 218 -3.91 9.84 13.65
C GLY A 218 -3.01 10.21 12.48
N ASP A 219 -1.75 9.79 12.48
CA ASP A 219 -0.88 9.98 11.32
C ASP A 219 -1.34 9.09 10.15
N VAL A 220 -1.12 9.56 8.93
CA VAL A 220 -1.31 8.78 7.70
C VAL A 220 -0.02 8.84 6.88
N VAL A 221 0.48 7.67 6.46
CA VAL A 221 1.59 7.59 5.52
C VAL A 221 1.06 7.31 4.11
N LEU A 222 1.48 8.08 3.13
CA LEU A 222 1.19 7.86 1.70
C LEU A 222 2.46 7.43 1.00
N LEU A 223 2.41 6.33 0.25
CA LEU A 223 3.56 5.75 -0.42
C LEU A 223 3.26 5.55 -1.91
N HIS A 224 4.30 5.70 -2.71
CA HIS A 224 4.30 5.43 -4.14
C HIS A 224 3.85 3.97 -4.40
N PRO A 225 3.07 3.69 -5.47
CA PRO A 225 2.50 2.36 -5.69
C PRO A 225 3.54 1.27 -5.94
N LEU A 226 4.73 1.66 -6.40
CA LEU A 226 5.87 0.75 -6.59
C LEU A 226 6.76 0.60 -5.35
N MET A 227 6.36 1.15 -4.20
CA MET A 227 7.12 1.05 -2.96
C MET A 227 7.23 -0.42 -2.51
N LEU A 228 8.46 -0.96 -2.53
CA LEU A 228 8.69 -2.25 -1.91
C LEU A 228 8.53 -2.10 -0.41
N HIS A 229 7.79 -3.04 0.17
CA HIS A 229 7.54 -3.05 1.59
C HIS A 229 7.36 -4.47 2.12
N SER A 230 7.49 -4.59 3.43
CA SER A 230 7.35 -5.83 4.18
C SER A 230 6.72 -5.55 5.54
N ILE A 231 6.06 -6.56 6.10
CA ILE A 231 5.77 -6.58 7.53
C ILE A 231 7.12 -6.58 8.27
N SER A 232 7.24 -5.72 9.28
CA SER A 232 8.41 -5.68 10.18
C SER A 232 8.15 -6.50 11.44
N VAL A 233 9.23 -6.97 12.05
CA VAL A 233 9.22 -7.53 13.40
C VAL A 233 8.73 -6.48 14.40
N ASN A 234 7.83 -6.89 15.30
CA ASN A 234 7.37 -6.11 16.44
C ASN A 234 8.12 -6.53 17.71
N SER A 235 9.37 -6.07 17.77
CA SER A 235 10.35 -6.43 18.79
C SER A 235 9.96 -6.00 20.19
N LEU A 236 9.11 -4.97 20.32
CA LEU A 236 8.63 -4.45 21.59
C LEU A 236 7.34 -5.15 22.07
N ARG A 237 6.65 -5.84 21.14
CA ARG A 237 5.29 -6.33 21.33
C ARG A 237 4.39 -5.22 21.89
N ASN A 238 4.41 -4.07 21.22
CA ASN A 238 3.43 -3.01 21.43
C ASN A 238 2.32 -3.18 20.39
N PRO A 239 1.03 -3.00 20.72
CA PRO A 239 -0.04 -3.17 19.74
C PRO A 239 0.14 -2.23 18.54
N ARG A 240 0.35 -2.79 17.35
CA ARG A 240 0.38 -2.05 16.09
C ARG A 240 -0.91 -2.28 15.34
N VAL A 241 -1.72 -1.24 15.21
CA VAL A 241 -3.01 -1.29 14.50
C VAL A 241 -2.99 -0.29 13.35
N ILE A 242 -3.14 -0.79 12.13
CA ILE A 242 -3.21 0.00 10.89
C ILE A 242 -4.31 -0.54 9.98
N THR A 243 -4.53 0.12 8.84
CA THR A 243 -5.18 -0.48 7.65
C THR A 243 -4.35 -0.10 6.41
N ASN A 244 -4.54 -0.77 5.27
CA ASN A 244 -3.87 -0.43 3.99
C ASN A 244 -4.85 -0.20 2.81
N PRO A 245 -5.76 0.78 2.89
CA PRO A 245 -6.77 0.97 1.86
C PRO A 245 -6.10 1.36 0.53
N PRO A 246 -6.37 0.64 -0.58
CA PRO A 246 -5.79 0.96 -1.87
C PRO A 246 -6.44 2.23 -2.44
N VAL A 247 -5.65 3.05 -3.13
CA VAL A 247 -6.17 4.14 -3.96
C VAL A 247 -6.02 3.77 -5.41
N ALA A 248 -7.12 3.69 -6.17
CA ALA A 248 -7.10 3.46 -7.62
C ALA A 248 -7.43 4.74 -8.40
N LEU A 249 -7.05 4.76 -9.67
CA LEU A 249 -7.40 5.82 -10.63
C LEU A 249 -8.54 5.38 -11.54
N LYS A 250 -9.32 6.36 -12.02
CA LYS A 250 -10.33 6.13 -13.07
C LYS A 250 -9.71 5.76 -14.41
N GLN A 251 -8.46 6.16 -14.65
CA GLN A 251 -7.73 5.95 -15.90
C GLN A 251 -6.26 5.63 -15.58
N PRO A 252 -5.57 4.84 -16.42
CA PRO A 252 -4.14 4.55 -16.28
C PRO A 252 -3.27 5.81 -16.13
N PHE A 253 -2.13 5.67 -15.47
CA PHE A 253 -1.11 6.72 -15.47
C PHE A 253 -0.68 7.05 -16.91
N LYS A 254 -0.32 8.31 -17.17
CA LYS A 254 0.12 8.74 -18.50
C LYS A 254 1.50 9.37 -18.40
N PHE A 255 2.52 8.62 -18.83
CA PHE A 255 3.92 9.03 -18.84
C PHE A 255 4.38 9.70 -20.15
N ASP A 256 3.45 9.88 -21.08
CA ASP A 256 3.68 10.50 -22.39
C ASP A 256 2.75 11.71 -22.56
N ARG A 257 3.03 12.80 -21.82
CA ARG A 257 2.31 14.08 -21.91
C ARG A 257 3.18 15.13 -22.59
N ASP A 258 2.57 15.93 -23.47
CA ASP A 258 3.25 17.06 -24.12
C ASP A 258 3.52 18.22 -23.16
N ASP A 259 2.64 18.40 -22.17
CA ASP A 259 2.75 19.43 -21.13
C ASP A 259 3.24 18.79 -19.81
N PRO A 260 4.51 18.99 -19.42
CA PRO A 260 5.08 18.39 -18.21
C PRO A 260 4.43 18.88 -16.91
N SER A 261 3.74 20.02 -16.92
CA SER A 261 3.05 20.54 -15.73
C SER A 261 1.84 19.69 -15.33
N LYS A 262 1.33 18.86 -16.26
CA LYS A 262 0.16 18.00 -16.05
C LYS A 262 0.48 16.65 -15.41
N TYR A 263 1.77 16.31 -15.27
CA TYR A 263 2.17 15.12 -14.55
C TYR A 263 1.84 15.25 -13.05
N SER A 264 1.23 14.22 -12.49
CA SER A 264 1.10 14.08 -11.04
C SER A 264 2.46 13.86 -10.39
N LEU A 265 2.56 14.00 -9.06
CA LEU A 265 3.82 13.73 -8.35
C LEU A 265 4.22 12.25 -8.44
N VAL A 266 3.23 11.35 -8.44
CA VAL A 266 3.45 9.91 -8.68
C VAL A 266 3.99 9.66 -10.09
N GLU A 267 3.41 10.31 -11.11
CA GLU A 267 3.91 10.19 -12.49
C GLU A 267 5.35 10.70 -12.61
N LYS A 268 5.64 11.87 -12.00
CA LYS A 268 7.00 12.45 -11.98
C LYS A 268 8.00 11.54 -11.28
N LYS A 269 7.66 10.98 -10.11
CA LYS A 269 8.56 10.06 -9.40
C LYS A 269 8.83 8.80 -10.22
N THR A 270 7.82 8.25 -10.90
CA THR A 270 8.00 7.09 -11.77
C THR A 270 8.95 7.38 -12.95
N LEU A 271 8.79 8.54 -13.57
CA LEU A 271 9.66 9.03 -14.64
C LEU A 271 11.11 9.21 -14.16
N GLU A 272 11.31 9.84 -12.99
CA GLU A 272 12.62 10.00 -12.35
C GLU A 272 13.30 8.67 -12.08
N MET A 273 12.57 7.66 -11.57
CA MET A 273 13.09 6.32 -11.32
C MET A 273 13.60 5.62 -12.58
N LEU A 274 13.04 5.95 -13.74
CA LEU A 274 13.46 5.45 -15.05
C LEU A 274 14.55 6.32 -15.70
N GLY A 275 14.94 7.44 -15.07
CA GLY A 275 15.89 8.40 -15.62
C GLY A 275 15.38 9.09 -16.89
N ARG A 276 14.07 9.37 -16.97
CA ARG A 276 13.41 9.90 -18.17
C ARG A 276 12.48 11.04 -17.80
N ASP A 277 12.42 12.08 -18.63
CA ASP A 277 11.43 13.16 -18.47
C ASP A 277 10.07 12.81 -19.09
N ARG A 278 10.05 11.83 -19.98
CA ARG A 278 8.88 11.41 -20.77
C ARG A 278 9.12 10.01 -21.37
N LEU A 279 8.08 9.20 -21.48
CA LEU A 279 8.12 7.88 -22.14
C LEU A 279 7.48 7.94 -23.54
N SER A 280 8.05 8.75 -24.44
CA SER A 280 7.49 8.99 -25.77
C SER A 280 7.23 7.69 -26.55
N GLY A 281 5.96 7.46 -26.92
CA GLY A 281 5.53 6.29 -27.68
C GLY A 281 5.47 4.98 -26.87
N TRP A 282 5.81 4.99 -25.58
CA TRP A 282 5.65 3.83 -24.72
C TRP A 282 4.17 3.58 -24.45
N LYS A 283 3.77 2.30 -24.53
CA LYS A 283 2.42 1.83 -24.22
C LYS A 283 2.47 0.36 -23.87
N ILE A 284 1.49 -0.09 -23.09
CA ILE A 284 1.28 -1.52 -22.87
C ILE A 284 1.04 -2.25 -24.19
N LYS A 285 1.50 -3.50 -24.27
CA LYS A 285 1.34 -4.41 -25.41
C LYS A 285 0.44 -5.61 -25.08
N GLY A 286 0.05 -5.77 -23.83
CA GLY A 286 -0.81 -6.86 -23.38
C GLY A 286 -2.16 -6.37 -22.83
N LYS A 287 -3.05 -7.31 -22.49
CA LYS A 287 -4.37 -7.01 -21.93
C LYS A 287 -4.30 -6.80 -20.40
N ARG A 288 -5.08 -5.86 -19.87
CA ARG A 288 -5.36 -5.79 -18.42
C ARG A 288 -6.22 -6.98 -17.99
N GLY A 289 -6.08 -7.42 -16.74
CA GLY A 289 -6.70 -8.65 -16.27
C GLY A 289 -6.82 -8.68 -14.76
N PHE A 290 -7.99 -9.06 -14.24
CA PHE A 290 -8.16 -9.49 -12.86
C PHE A 290 -7.40 -10.81 -12.63
N VAL A 291 -6.83 -10.94 -11.45
CA VAL A 291 -6.21 -12.17 -10.96
C VAL A 291 -6.91 -12.48 -9.66
N LEU A 292 -7.47 -13.68 -9.49
CA LEU A 292 -8.02 -14.07 -8.21
C LEU A 292 -6.85 -14.24 -7.21
N PRO A 293 -6.77 -13.44 -6.13
CA PRO A 293 -5.70 -13.54 -5.16
C PRO A 293 -5.59 -14.94 -4.56
N GLN A 294 -4.38 -15.41 -4.32
CA GLN A 294 -4.17 -16.75 -3.76
C GLN A 294 -4.82 -16.89 -2.38
N ARG A 295 -4.74 -15.84 -1.55
CA ARG A 295 -5.36 -15.79 -0.21
C ARG A 295 -6.88 -15.95 -0.19
N LEU A 296 -7.55 -15.70 -1.32
CA LEU A 296 -9.01 -15.84 -1.46
C LEU A 296 -9.43 -17.20 -2.03
N LYS A 297 -8.49 -17.97 -2.60
CA LYS A 297 -8.76 -19.33 -3.10
C LYS A 297 -8.88 -20.35 -1.96
N ASP A 298 -8.28 -20.07 -0.81
CA ASP A 298 -8.36 -20.92 0.37
C ASP A 298 -9.76 -20.81 0.99
N LYS A 299 -10.53 -21.90 0.87
CA LYS A 299 -11.94 -21.99 1.31
C LYS A 299 -12.07 -21.59 2.78
N GLY A 300 -12.66 -20.42 3.05
CA GLY A 300 -12.97 -19.94 4.40
C GLY A 300 -12.56 -18.51 4.70
N ARG A 301 -11.82 -17.82 3.80
CA ARG A 301 -11.38 -16.42 4.02
C ARG A 301 -11.93 -15.39 3.05
N SER A 302 -12.56 -15.81 1.95
CA SER A 302 -13.18 -14.89 1.01
C SER A 302 -14.63 -14.63 1.39
N SER A 303 -15.00 -13.38 1.64
CA SER A 303 -16.38 -12.96 1.43
C SER A 303 -16.58 -12.75 -0.07
N GLU A 304 -17.76 -13.09 -0.60
CA GLU A 304 -18.11 -12.77 -2.00
C GLU A 304 -18.02 -11.25 -2.25
N SER A 305 -18.27 -10.45 -1.22
CA SER A 305 -18.14 -8.99 -1.25
C SER A 305 -16.71 -8.50 -1.51
N GLU A 306 -15.68 -9.18 -1.00
CA GLU A 306 -14.29 -8.77 -1.24
C GLU A 306 -13.89 -9.01 -2.70
N VAL A 307 -14.26 -10.16 -3.27
CA VAL A 307 -14.00 -10.48 -4.67
C VAL A 307 -14.70 -9.48 -5.59
N GLU A 308 -15.97 -9.19 -5.32
CA GLU A 308 -16.74 -8.20 -6.09
C GLU A 308 -16.07 -6.81 -6.05
N ARG A 309 -15.61 -6.37 -4.87
CA ARG A 309 -14.88 -5.10 -4.72
C ARG A 309 -13.60 -5.08 -5.55
N LEU A 310 -12.78 -6.13 -5.49
CA LEU A 310 -11.54 -6.21 -6.26
C LEU A 310 -11.79 -6.24 -7.77
N MET A 311 -12.84 -6.94 -8.21
CA MET A 311 -13.24 -6.98 -9.62
C MET A 311 -13.70 -5.59 -10.10
N ASN A 312 -14.48 -4.86 -9.30
CA ASN A 312 -14.90 -3.49 -9.60
C ASN A 312 -13.71 -2.54 -9.79
N ILE A 313 -12.68 -2.64 -8.95
CA ILE A 313 -11.43 -1.86 -9.11
C ILE A 313 -10.77 -2.14 -10.47
N THR A 314 -10.77 -3.39 -10.91
CA THR A 314 -10.21 -3.77 -12.22
C THR A 314 -11.15 -3.49 -13.41
N GLY A 315 -12.37 -3.00 -13.16
CA GLY A 315 -13.40 -2.81 -14.19
C GLY A 315 -13.86 -4.12 -14.83
N GLN A 316 -13.73 -5.25 -14.14
CA GLN A 316 -14.16 -6.58 -14.59
C GLN A 316 -15.40 -7.04 -13.81
N THR A 317 -16.20 -7.91 -14.42
CA THR A 317 -17.39 -8.51 -13.79
C THR A 317 -17.10 -9.96 -13.42
N MET A 318 -17.79 -10.49 -12.39
CA MET A 318 -17.76 -11.90 -12.03
C MET A 318 -18.00 -12.79 -13.27
N PRO A 319 -17.17 -13.84 -13.50
CA PRO A 319 -17.52 -14.89 -14.45
C PRO A 319 -18.84 -15.54 -14.01
N ALA A 320 -19.77 -15.69 -14.95
CA ALA A 320 -21.05 -16.37 -14.74
C ALA A 320 -20.87 -17.87 -14.42
#